data_AF-A0A562T616-F1
#
_entry.id   AF-A0A562T616-F1
#
_cell.length_a   1.000
_cell.length_b   1.000
_cell.length_c   1.000
_cell.angle_alpha   90.00
_cell.angle_beta   90.00
_cell.angle_gamma   90.00
#
_symmetry.space_group_name_H-M   'P 1'
#
loop_
_entity.id
_entity.type
_entity.pdbx_description
1 polymer ?
#
loop_
_entity_poly.entity_id
_entity_poly.type
_entity_poly.pdbx_seq_one_letter_code
_entity_poly.pdbx_strand_id
1 'polypeptide(L)' 'MLTNMYFSVAAATAYLVIYCILLQVERLQWLAFIMLILSPFVLCRMIYIILKHGRYTGRELLEDEEYGYGDY' A
#
# COMPACT_ATOMS: atom_id res chain seq x y z
N MET A 1 -1.27 -16.10 -4.90
CA MET A 1 -1.02 -14.73 -5.41
C MET A 1 -1.46 -13.63 -4.44
N LEU A 2 -2.66 -13.68 -3.85
CA LEU A 2 -3.16 -12.60 -2.98
C LEU A 2 -2.41 -12.40 -1.64
N THR A 3 -1.54 -13.33 -1.23
CA THR A 3 -0.69 -13.25 -0.04
C THR A 3 0.72 -12.72 -0.32
N ASN A 4 1.05 -12.40 -1.56
CA ASN A 4 2.35 -11.83 -1.92
C ASN A 4 2.33 -10.31 -1.64
N MET A 5 3.28 -9.83 -0.84
CA MET A 5 3.46 -8.41 -0.50
C MET A 5 3.61 -7.56 -1.77
N TYR A 6 4.49 -7.96 -2.70
CA TYR A 6 4.74 -7.23 -3.94
C TYR A 6 3.47 -7.10 -4.78
N PHE A 7 2.66 -8.16 -4.83
CA PHE A 7 1.38 -8.13 -5.54
C PHE A 7 0.40 -7.13 -4.90
N SER A 8 0.34 -7.06 -3.57
CA SER A 8 -0.56 -6.12 -2.88
C SER A 8 -0.15 -4.68 -3.09
N VAL A 9 1.15 -4.38 -3.05
CA VAL A 9 1.68 -3.05 -3.35
C VAL A 9 1.43 -2.69 -4.81
N ALA A 10 1.71 -3.60 -5.76
CA ALA A 10 1.45 -3.38 -7.17
C ALA A 10 -0.04 -3.15 -7.47
N ALA A 11 -0.93 -3.93 -6.85
CA ALA A 11 -2.38 -3.76 -7.00
C ALA A 11 -2.87 -2.42 -6.44
N ALA A 12 -2.40 -2.01 -5.26
CA ALA A 12 -2.74 -0.69 -4.69
C ALA A 12 -2.19 0.47 -5.54
N THR A 13 -1.01 0.29 -6.12
CA THR A 13 -0.40 1.28 -7.03
C THR A 13 -1.21 1.40 -8.32
N ALA A 14 -1.56 0.27 -8.94
CA ALA A 14 -2.40 0.26 -10.14
C ALA A 14 -3.77 0.91 -9.88
N TYR A 15 -4.36 0.63 -8.71
CA TYR A 15 -5.59 1.27 -8.26
C TYR A 15 -5.46 2.79 -8.19
N LEU A 16 -4.38 3.30 -7.61
CA LEU A 16 -4.11 4.74 -7.53
C LEU A 16 -3.92 5.37 -8.92
N VAL A 17 -3.17 4.72 -9.81
CA VAL A 17 -2.97 5.21 -11.18
C VAL A 17 -4.30 5.31 -11.92
N ILE A 18 -5.16 4.28 -11.82
CA ILE A 18 -6.49 4.30 -12.43
C ILE A 18 -7.34 5.45 -11.86
N TYR A 19 -7.30 5.66 -10.55
CA TYR A 19 -7.99 6.78 -9.89
C TYR A 19 -7.52 8.13 -10.47
N CYS A 20 -6.21 8.35 -10.59
CA CYS A 20 -5.66 9.57 -11.16
C CYS A 20 -6.08 9.78 -12.63
N ILE A 21 -6.13 8.72 -13.43
CA ILE A 21 -6.59 8.79 -14.84
C ILE A 21 -8.08 9.18 -14.89
N LEU A 22 -8.91 8.59 -14.03
CA LEU A 22 -10.35 8.87 -14.00
C LEU A 22 -10.66 10.32 -13.62
N LEU A 23 -9.82 10.95 -12.80
CA LEU A 23 -9.98 12.37 -12.46
C LEU A 23 -9.77 13.30 -13.67
N GLN A 24 -9.00 12.90 -14.67
CA GLN A 24 -8.74 13.71 -15.87
C GLN A 24 -9.90 13.71 -16.86
N VAL A 25 -10.88 12.80 -16.71
CA VAL A 25 -12.01 12.66 -17.63
C VAL A 25 -13.29 13.04 -16.90
N GLU A 26 -13.84 14.24 -17.18
CA GLU A 26 -15.02 14.79 -16.49
C GLU A 26 -16.18 13.78 -16.37
N ARG A 27 -16.52 13.08 -17.46
CA ARG A 27 -17.62 12.10 -17.49
C ARG A 27 -17.42 10.91 -16.54
N LEU A 28 -16.17 10.63 -16.14
CA LEU A 28 -15.81 9.48 -15.30
C LEU A 28 -15.54 9.86 -13.84
N GLN A 29 -15.68 11.13 -13.45
CA GLN A 29 -15.42 11.60 -12.09
C GLN A 29 -16.28 10.91 -11.03
N TRP A 30 -17.50 10.49 -11.37
CA TRP A 30 -18.37 9.73 -10.46
C TRP A 30 -17.77 8.37 -10.08
N LEU A 31 -17.05 7.70 -11.00
CA LEU A 31 -16.30 6.47 -10.71
C LEU A 31 -15.12 6.77 -9.78
N ALA A 32 -14.44 7.91 -9.98
CA ALA A 32 -13.36 8.33 -9.10
C ALA A 32 -13.86 8.56 -7.66
N PHE A 33 -15.07 9.11 -7.47
CA PHE A 33 -15.70 9.22 -6.14
C PHE A 33 -15.95 7.87 -5.49
N ILE A 34 -16.47 6.89 -6.24
CA ILE A 34 -16.67 5.53 -5.73
C ILE A 34 -15.34 4.89 -5.32
N MET A 35 -14.30 5.08 -6.15
CA MET A 35 -12.96 4.61 -5.81
C MET A 35 -12.42 5.31 -4.56
N LEU A 36 -12.60 6.61 -4.41
CA LEU A 36 -12.16 7.32 -3.20
C LEU A 36 -12.79 6.72 -1.94
N ILE A 37 -14.09 6.42 -1.96
CA ILE A 37 -14.82 5.79 -0.84
C ILE A 37 -14.31 4.36 -0.57
N LEU A 38 -13.92 3.61 -1.60
CA LEU A 38 -13.38 2.26 -1.48
C LEU A 38 -11.88 2.22 -1.13
N SER A 39 -11.17 3.34 -1.26
CA SER A 39 -9.73 3.44 -1.01
C SER A 39 -9.28 2.96 0.38
N PRO A 40 -10.03 3.18 1.49
CA PRO A 40 -9.62 2.68 2.80
C PRO A 40 -9.54 1.15 2.84
N PHE A 41 -10.43 0.45 2.13
CA PHE A 41 -10.41 -1.02 2.07
C PHE A 41 -9.18 -1.53 1.32
N VAL A 42 -8.80 -0.86 0.24
CA VAL A 42 -7.60 -1.20 -0.54
C VAL A 42 -6.35 -1.00 0.31
N LEU A 43 -6.24 0.12 1.01
CA LEU A 43 -5.11 0.44 1.88
C LEU A 43 -5.03 -0.51 3.08
N CYS A 44 -6.13 -0.72 3.80
CA CYS A 44 -6.18 -1.65 4.94
C CYS A 44 -5.75 -3.06 4.53
N ARG A 45 -6.21 -3.53 3.36
CA ARG A 45 -5.80 -4.84 2.84
C ARG A 45 -4.30 -4.88 2.52
N MET A 46 -3.77 -3.84 1.89
CA MET A 46 -2.33 -3.76 1.58
C MET A 46 -1.50 -3.79 2.87
N ILE A 47 -1.83 -2.94 3.84
CA ILE A 47 -1.14 -2.85 5.13
C ILE A 47 -1.21 -4.19 5.86
N TYR A 48 -2.39 -4.81 5.93
CA TYR A 48 -2.56 -6.12 6.56
C TYR A 48 -1.65 -7.19 5.92
N ILE A 49 -1.55 -7.20 4.60
CA ILE A 49 -0.71 -8.18 3.89
C ILE A 49 0.77 -7.91 4.15
N ILE A 50 1.20 -6.65 4.15
CA ILE A 50 2.57 -6.25 4.49
C ILE A 50 2.92 -6.67 5.92
N LEU A 51 2.07 -6.34 6.90
CA LEU A 51 2.33 -6.69 8.30
C LEU A 51 2.36 -8.21 8.52
N LYS A 52 1.50 -8.96 7.82
CA LYS A 52 1.40 -10.41 8.00
C LYS A 52 2.43 -11.22 7.22
N HIS A 53 2.87 -10.73 6.05
CA HIS A 53 3.72 -11.52 5.13
C HIS A 53 5.02 -10.80 4.73
N GLY A 54 5.18 -9.54 5.10
CA GLY A 54 6.43 -8.81 4.96
C GLY A 54 7.46 -9.43 5.89
N ARG A 55 8.33 -10.28 5.34
CA ARG A 55 9.48 -10.76 6.10
C ARG A 55 10.49 -9.64 6.18
N TYR A 56 10.68 -9.10 7.38
CA TYR A 56 11.87 -8.32 7.67
C TYR A 56 13.07 -9.27 7.61
N THR A 57 13.99 -9.01 6.69
CA THR A 57 15.23 -9.80 6.48
C THR A 57 16.47 -9.06 6.97
N GLY A 58 16.28 -7.88 7.59
CA GLY A 58 17.36 -7.12 8.20
C GLY A 58 17.81 -7.72 9.53
N ARG A 59 18.90 -7.19 10.08
CA ARG A 59 19.39 -7.55 11.41
C ARG A 59 18.34 -7.18 12.45
N GLU A 60 18.11 -8.08 13.41
CA GLU A 60 17.37 -7.73 14.62
C GLU A 60 18.12 -6.61 15.36
N LEU A 61 17.37 -5.71 16.00
CA LEU A 61 17.94 -4.63 16.80
C LEU A 61 18.69 -5.25 17.99
N LEU A 62 19.91 -4.78 18.25
CA LEU A 62 20.61 -5.12 19.49
C LEU A 62 19.94 -4.42 20.69
N GLU A 63 20.23 -4.86 21.92
CA GLU A 63 19.59 -4.36 23.16
C GLU A 63 19.64 -2.82 23.33
N ASP A 64 20.61 -2.15 22.71
CA ASP A 64 20.81 -0.69 22.78
C ASP A 64 20.48 0.04 21.46
N GLU A 65 19.89 -0.64 20.47
CA GLU A 65 19.51 0.00 19.20
C GLU A 65 18.05 0.43 19.18
N GLU A 66 17.83 1.73 18.97
CA GLU A 66 16.48 2.29 18.83
C GLU A 66 15.88 2.00 17.44
N TYR A 67 14.58 1.74 17.43
CA TYR A 67 13.81 1.53 16.20
C TYR A 67 13.82 2.80 15.35
N GLY A 68 14.51 2.76 14.20
CA GLY A 68 14.43 3.82 13.19
C GLY A 68 15.61 4.78 13.12
N TYR A 69 16.64 4.64 13.96
CA TYR A 69 17.90 5.36 13.80
C TYR A 69 18.96 4.42 13.18
N GLY A 70 19.15 4.58 11.87
CA GLY A 70 20.36 4.09 11.21
C GLY A 70 21.44 5.12 11.44
N ASP A 71 22.15 5.01 12.56
CA ASP A 71 23.33 5.83 12.80
C ASP A 71 24.41 5.37 11.79
N TYR A 72 24.54 6.17 10.73
CA TYR A 72 25.62 6.06 9.74
C TYR A 72 26.98 6.38 10.37
#